data_AF-A0A8T1U3I8-F1
#
_entry.id   AF-A0A8T1U3I8-F1
#
_cell.length_a   1.000
_cell.length_b   1.000
_cell.length_c   1.000
_cell.angle_alpha   90.00
_cell.angle_beta   90.00
_cell.angle_gamma   90.00
#
_symmetry.space_group_name_H-M   'P 1'
#
loop_
_entity.id
_entity.type
_entity.pdbx_description
1 polymer ?
#
loop_
_entity_poly.entity_id
_entity_poly.type
_entity_poly.pdbx_seq_one_letter_code
_entity_poly.pdbx_strand_id
1 'polypeptide(L)' 'MAPSTKTAQNLSFVLEKVDVVKYEDRPVPEIKDPHDVIVNVRYTGICGSDVHYYTHGSIGKYVVDKPMVLGHESAGV' A
#
# COMPACT_ATOMS: atom_id res chain seq x y z
N MET A 1 28.24 4.67 19.24
CA MET A 1 26.98 3.90 19.18
C MET A 1 26.10 4.58 18.15
N ALA A 2 26.01 4.04 16.94
CA ALA A 2 25.15 4.59 15.90
C ALA A 2 23.68 4.29 16.22
N PRO A 3 22.73 5.19 15.91
CA PRO A 3 21.32 4.96 16.20
C PRO A 3 20.83 3.77 15.39
N SER A 4 20.20 2.80 16.07
CA SER A 4 19.50 1.67 15.45
C SER A 4 18.45 2.22 14.48
N THR A 5 18.71 2.15 13.17
CA THR A 5 17.68 2.36 12.16
C THR A 5 16.58 1.35 12.40
N LYS A 6 15.41 1.80 12.85
CA LYS A 6 14.19 0.97 12.89
C LYS A 6 13.98 0.45 11.47
N THR A 7 14.17 -0.85 11.25
CA THR A 7 13.81 -1.48 9.99
C THR A 7 12.31 -1.29 9.81
N ALA A 8 11.91 -0.65 8.70
CA ALA A 8 10.51 -0.52 8.32
C ALA A 8 9.86 -1.91 8.35
N GLN A 9 8.82 -2.05 9.17
CA GLN A 9 8.19 -3.36 9.41
C GLN A 9 7.17 -3.71 8.32
N ASN A 10 6.57 -2.69 7.70
CA ASN A 10 5.56 -2.85 6.65
C ASN A 10 5.55 -1.62 5.73
N LEU A 11 6.63 -1.47 4.94
CA LEU A 11 6.77 -0.37 3.97
C LEU A 11 5.68 -0.46 2.90
N SER A 12 4.86 0.59 2.80
CA SER A 12 3.70 0.65 1.92
C SER A 12 3.87 1.72 0.85
N PHE A 13 3.43 1.45 -0.38
CA PHE A 13 3.37 2.44 -1.46
C PHE A 13 2.01 3.14 -1.45
N VAL A 14 2.01 4.43 -1.13
CA VAL A 14 0.80 5.19 -0.80
C VAL A 14 0.61 6.35 -1.76
N LEU A 15 -0.58 6.41 -2.35
CA LEU A 15 -1.11 7.58 -3.04
C LEU A 15 -1.60 8.59 -2.01
N GLU A 16 -0.91 9.73 -1.86
CA GLU A 16 -1.31 10.78 -0.93
C GLU A 16 -2.34 11.73 -1.55
N LYS A 17 -2.14 12.07 -2.82
CA LYS A 17 -3.04 12.84 -3.68
C LYS A 17 -2.63 12.62 -5.14
N VAL A 18 -3.42 13.15 -6.08
CA VAL A 18 -3.10 13.09 -7.51
C VAL A 18 -1.64 13.48 -7.78
N ASP A 19 -0.97 12.66 -8.57
CA ASP A 19 0.44 12.75 -8.96
C ASP A 19 1.48 12.63 -7.81
N VAL A 20 1.04 12.38 -6.57
CA VAL A 20 1.93 12.29 -5.40
C VAL A 20 1.82 10.93 -4.72
N VAL A 21 2.87 10.14 -4.89
CA VAL A 21 3.07 8.85 -4.22
C VAL A 21 4.29 8.89 -3.32
N LYS A 22 4.26 8.13 -2.23
CA LYS A 22 5.40 7.95 -1.34
C LYS A 22 5.44 6.55 -0.76
N TYR A 23 6.63 6.18 -0.30
CA TYR A 23 6.76 5.06 0.61
C TYR A 23 6.64 5.55 2.05
N GLU A 24 5.80 4.90 2.85
CA GLU A 24 5.70 5.12 4.28
C GLU A 24 5.60 3.79 5.02
N ASP A 25 6.18 3.71 6.22
CA ASP A 25 6.02 2.54 7.07
C ASP A 25 4.64 2.56 7.72
N ARG A 26 3.93 1.43 7.67
CA ARG A 26 2.63 1.25 8.32
C ARG A 26 2.72 0.17 9.39
N PRO A 27 1.75 0.06 10.31
CA PRO A 27 1.71 -1.07 11.22
C PRO A 27 1.58 -2.39 10.45
N VAL A 28 2.24 -3.44 10.93
CA VAL A 28 1.92 -4.81 10.49
C VAL A 28 0.49 -5.12 10.95
N PRO A 29 -0.39 -5.63 10.07
CA PRO A 29 -1.75 -5.99 10.47
C PRO A 29 -1.75 -7.08 11.56
N GLU A 30 -2.74 -7.01 12.45
CA GLU A 30 -3.01 -8.06 13.44
C GLU A 30 -4.09 -9.00 12.89
N ILE A 31 -3.92 -10.31 13.11
CA ILE A 31 -4.94 -11.32 12.83
C ILE A 31 -6.13 -11.09 13.79
N LYS A 32 -7.33 -10.86 13.24
CA LYS A 32 -8.54 -10.60 14.03
C LYS A 32 -9.58 -11.71 13.89
N ASP A 33 -9.56 -12.43 12.78
CA ASP A 33 -10.42 -13.58 12.52
C ASP A 33 -9.58 -14.88 12.39
N PRO A 34 -10.09 -16.04 12.81
CA PRO A 34 -9.42 -17.33 12.61
C PRO A 34 -9.08 -17.68 11.16
N HIS A 35 -9.71 -17.04 10.17
CA HIS A 35 -9.46 -17.26 8.75
C HIS A 35 -8.56 -16.20 8.12
N ASP A 36 -8.10 -15.19 8.88
CA ASP A 36 -7.13 -14.22 8.39
C ASP A 36 -5.75 -14.87 8.23
N VAL A 37 -5.01 -14.42 7.23
CA VAL A 37 -3.59 -14.75 7.05
C VAL A 37 -2.78 -13.49 6.84
N ILE A 38 -1.57 -13.44 7.38
CA ILE A 38 -0.59 -12.39 7.09
C ILE A 38 0.32 -12.91 5.98
N VAL A 39 0.42 -12.14 4.90
CA VAL A 39 1.28 -12.45 3.76
C VAL A 39 2.41 -11.43 3.70
N ASN A 40 3.66 -11.90 3.66
CA ASN A 40 4.81 -11.06 3.33
C ASN A 40 4.85 -10.88 1.80
N VAL A 41 4.22 -9.81 1.32
CA VAL A 41 4.14 -9.47 -0.10
C VAL A 41 5.56 -9.32 -0.67
N ARG A 42 5.87 -10.10 -1.71
CA ARG A 42 7.17 -10.08 -2.41
C ARG A 42 7.10 -9.31 -3.71
N TYR A 43 6.00 -9.43 -4.42
CA TYR A 43 5.78 -8.81 -5.73
C TYR A 43 4.34 -8.36 -5.86
N THR A 44 4.15 -7.23 -6.55
CA THR A 44 2.85 -6.66 -6.90
C THR A 44 2.91 -6.15 -8.33
N GLY A 45 2.01 -6.62 -9.17
CA GLY A 45 1.75 -6.06 -10.50
C GLY A 45 1.08 -4.69 -10.40
N ILE A 46 1.33 -3.84 -11.41
CA ILE A 46 0.65 -2.56 -11.56
C ILE A 46 -0.36 -2.70 -12.69
N CYS A 47 -1.60 -2.32 -12.41
CA CYS A 47 -2.69 -2.31 -13.38
C CYS A 47 -3.01 -0.87 -13.82
N GLY A 48 -3.75 -0.75 -14.92
CA GLY A 48 -4.23 0.55 -15.41
C GLY A 48 -5.08 1.30 -14.40
N SER A 49 -5.78 0.61 -13.49
CA SER A 49 -6.54 1.22 -12.40
C SER A 49 -5.64 1.90 -11.36
N ASP A 50 -4.50 1.33 -11.01
CA ASP A 50 -3.54 1.99 -10.11
C ASP A 50 -3.03 3.29 -10.73
N VAL A 51 -2.71 3.26 -12.03
CA VAL A 51 -2.29 4.45 -12.80
C VAL A 51 -3.43 5.47 -12.90
N HIS A 52 -4.67 5.01 -13.11
CA HIS A 52 -5.83 5.89 -13.19
C HIS A 52 -6.09 6.59 -11.84
N TYR A 53 -5.95 5.89 -10.72
CA TYR A 53 -6.01 6.52 -9.40
C TYR A 53 -4.85 7.50 -9.19
N TYR A 54 -3.64 7.15 -9.59
CA TYR A 54 -2.48 8.05 -9.49
C TYR A 54 -2.72 9.38 -10.22
N THR A 55 -3.24 9.31 -11.45
CA THR A 55 -3.38 10.47 -12.35
C THR A 55 -4.69 11.24 -12.19
N HIS A 56 -5.76 10.61 -11.70
CA HIS A 56 -7.10 11.22 -11.62
C HIS A 56 -7.71 11.20 -10.22
N GLY A 57 -7.12 10.48 -9.26
CA GLY A 57 -7.61 10.36 -7.89
C GLY A 57 -8.96 9.65 -7.76
N SER A 58 -9.50 9.12 -8.85
CA SER A 58 -10.81 8.47 -8.88
C SER A 58 -10.99 7.55 -10.07
N ILE A 59 -11.94 6.60 -9.96
CA ILE A 59 -12.47 5.80 -11.06
C ILE A 59 -14.00 5.83 -10.96
N GLY A 60 -14.64 6.60 -11.83
CA GLY A 60 -16.10 6.81 -11.76
C GLY A 60 -16.52 7.39 -10.41
N LYS A 61 -17.34 6.66 -9.65
CA LYS A 61 -17.83 7.08 -8.33
C LYS A 61 -16.86 6.77 -7.18
N TYR A 62 -15.76 6.08 -7.43
CA TYR A 62 -14.79 5.68 -6.42
C TYR A 62 -13.71 6.77 -6.32
N VAL A 63 -13.78 7.61 -5.30
CA VAL A 63 -12.89 8.76 -5.10
C VAL A 63 -11.91 8.47 -3.96
N VAL A 64 -10.64 8.84 -4.16
CA VAL A 64 -9.59 8.75 -3.14
C VAL A 64 -9.63 10.01 -2.30
N ASP A 65 -10.41 9.98 -1.21
CA ASP A 65 -10.55 11.11 -0.28
C ASP A 65 -9.49 11.13 0.83
N LYS A 66 -8.72 10.05 0.96
CA LYS A 66 -7.67 9.87 1.98
C LYS A 66 -6.51 9.07 1.39
N PRO A 67 -5.30 9.15 1.98
CA PRO A 67 -4.15 8.39 1.50
C PRO A 67 -4.43 6.89 1.37
N MET A 68 -4.17 6.34 0.18
CA MET A 68 -4.54 4.98 -0.20
C MET A 68 -3.30 4.17 -0.55
N VAL A 69 -3.19 2.95 -0.01
CA VAL A 69 -2.17 1.98 -0.45
C VAL A 69 -2.57 1.46 -1.83
N LEU A 70 -1.67 1.53 -2.80
CA LEU A 70 -1.91 1.04 -4.16
C LEU A 70 -1.48 -0.44 -4.32
N GLY A 71 -1.91 -1.05 -5.42
CA GLY A 71 -1.57 -2.43 -5.77
C GLY A 71 -2.61 -3.43 -5.31
N HIS A 72 -3.04 -4.28 -6.25
CA HIS A 72 -4.07 -5.29 -6.02
C HIS A 72 -3.77 -6.63 -6.73
N GLU A 73 -2.59 -6.74 -7.35
CA GLU A 73 -2.13 -7.92 -8.10
C GLU A 73 -0.88 -8.51 -7.42
N SER A 74 -1.04 -8.99 -6.18
CA SER A 74 0.08 -9.29 -5.28
C SER A 74 0.34 -10.79 -5.08
N ALA A 75 1.60 -11.16 -4.86
CA ALA A 75 2.03 -12.50 -4.46
C ALA A 75 3.11 -12.43 -3.36
N GLY A 76 3.09 -13.38 -2.43
CA GLY A 76 3.98 -13.43 -1.29
C GLY A 76 3.96 -14.77 -0.55
N VAL A 77 4.65 -14.83 0.59
CA VAL A 77 4.75 -16.00 1.48
C VAL A 77 4.40 -15.65 2.92
#